data_AF-A0ABD7V7T5-F1
#
_entry.id   AF-A0ABD7V7T5-F1
#
_cell.length_a   1.000
_cell.length_b   1.000
_cell.length_c   1.000
_cell.angle_alpha   90.00
_cell.angle_beta   90.00
_cell.angle_gamma   90.00
#
_symmetry.space_group_name_H-M   'P 1'
#
loop_
_entity.id
_entity.type
_entity.pdbx_description
1 polymer ?
#
loop_
_entity_poly.entity_id
_entity_poly.type
_entity_poly.pdbx_seq_one_letter_code
_entity_poly.pdbx_strand_id
1 'polypeptide(L)'
;MNLADQIEALARSATAQVADASHRFTGAQRDLAATMAEHRRTAPRSRTELLREDLEHQADAADALPSIMLPADVADASPHLPPPAR
;
A
#
# COMPACT_ATOMS: atom_id res chain seq x y z
N MET A 1 39.30 38.96 13.52
CA MET A 1 38.47 37.97 12.81
C MET A 1 37.82 38.68 11.63
N ASN A 2 38.02 38.19 10.40
CA ASN A 2 37.53 38.85 9.19
C ASN A 2 36.05 38.52 8.95
N LEU A 3 35.35 39.31 8.12
CA LEU A 3 33.97 39.06 7.68
C LEU A 3 33.84 37.68 7.02
N ALA A 4 34.84 37.27 6.23
CA ALA A 4 34.87 35.96 5.58
C ALA A 4 34.81 34.81 6.60
N ASP A 5 35.59 34.89 7.68
CA ASP A 5 35.62 33.88 8.74
C ASP A 5 34.25 33.79 9.45
N GLN A 6 33.58 34.92 9.62
CA GLN A 6 32.26 34.99 10.25
C GLN A 6 31.18 34.36 9.36
N ILE A 7 31.22 34.61 8.06
CA ILE A 7 30.32 33.99 7.08
C ILE A 7 30.54 32.48 7.05
N GLU A 8 31.79 32.03 7.05
CA GLU A 8 32.10 30.60 7.06
C GLU A 8 31.65 29.91 8.35
N ALA A 9 31.86 30.56 9.51
CA ALA A 9 31.38 30.05 10.79
C ALA A 9 29.84 29.93 10.82
N LEU A 10 29.13 30.94 10.31
CA LEU A 10 27.67 30.92 10.21
C LEU A 10 27.18 29.82 9.27
N ALA A 11 27.80 29.68 8.09
CA ALA A 11 27.44 28.65 7.12
C ALA A 11 27.62 27.24 7.71
N ARG A 12 28.76 26.97 8.37
CA ARG A 12 29.01 25.68 9.04
C ARG A 12 27.99 25.40 10.14
N SER A 13 27.64 26.40 10.95
CA SER A 13 26.62 26.25 11.99
C SER A 13 25.25 25.92 11.38
N ALA A 14 24.84 26.64 10.33
CA ALA A 14 23.57 26.40 9.67
C ALA A 14 23.51 24.99 9.04
N THR A 15 24.57 24.55 8.37
CA THR A 15 24.65 23.19 7.81
C THR A 15 24.55 22.13 8.91
N ALA A 16 25.24 22.31 10.04
CA ALA A 16 25.16 21.38 11.16
C ALA A 16 23.74 21.28 11.74
N GLN A 17 23.04 22.41 11.87
CA GLN A 17 21.65 22.45 12.35
C GLN A 17 20.69 21.73 11.39
N VAL A 18 20.85 21.93 10.07
CA VAL A 18 20.02 21.24 9.07
C VAL A 18 20.27 19.73 9.09
N ALA A 19 21.52 19.30 9.24
CA ALA A 19 21.86 17.88 9.33
C ALA A 19 21.23 17.21 10.58
N ASP A 20 21.33 17.86 11.74
CA ASP A 20 20.70 17.40 12.98
C ASP A 20 19.17 17.35 12.87
N ALA A 21 18.54 18.41 12.33
CA ALA A 21 17.10 18.44 12.11
C ALA A 21 16.63 17.31 11.16
N SER A 22 17.38 17.05 10.09
CA SER A 22 17.10 15.97 9.14
C SER A 22 17.21 14.61 9.80
N HIS A 23 18.21 14.41 10.67
CA HIS A 23 18.36 13.17 11.41
C HIS A 23 17.19 12.93 12.36
N ARG A 24 16.79 13.96 13.13
CA ARG A 24 15.64 13.89 14.05
C ARG A 24 14.34 13.60 13.31
N PHE A 25 14.10 14.27 12.19
CA PHE A 25 12.93 14.04 11.34
C PHE A 25 12.87 12.59 10.84
N THR A 26 13.99 12.08 10.34
CA THR A 26 14.09 10.69 9.85
C THR A 26 13.90 9.67 10.98
N GLY A 27 14.34 10.00 12.20
CA GLY A 27 14.05 9.21 13.40
C GLY A 27 12.55 9.18 13.69
N ALA A 28 11.93 10.36 13.83
CA ALA A 28 10.50 10.48 14.10
C ALA A 28 9.61 9.81 13.04
N GLN A 29 10.01 9.87 11.76
CA GLN A 29 9.30 9.19 10.68
C GLN A 29 9.35 7.67 10.82
N ARG A 30 10.52 7.11 11.20
CA ARG A 30 10.67 5.67 11.45
C ARG A 30 9.87 5.22 12.66
N ASP A 31 9.91 6.00 13.74
CA ASP A 31 9.15 5.71 14.96
C ASP A 31 7.64 5.73 14.67
N LEU A 32 7.15 6.76 13.96
CA LEU A 32 5.76 6.85 13.55
C LEU A 32 5.34 5.65 12.68
N ALA A 33 6.16 5.28 11.70
CA ALA A 33 5.90 4.12 10.84
C ALA A 33 5.80 2.83 11.66
N ALA A 34 6.70 2.64 12.64
CA ALA A 34 6.67 1.49 13.55
C ALA A 34 5.40 1.50 14.41
N THR A 35 5.04 2.63 15.00
CA THR A 35 3.81 2.77 15.80
C THR A 35 2.55 2.51 14.97
N MET A 36 2.47 3.01 13.74
CA MET A 36 1.33 2.74 12.86
C MET A 36 1.25 1.26 12.45
N ALA A 37 2.40 0.63 12.18
CA ALA A 37 2.44 -0.80 11.86
C ALA A 37 2.02 -1.66 13.05
N GLU A 38 2.42 -1.29 14.27
CA GLU A 38 1.98 -1.94 15.51
C GLU A 38 0.49 -1.74 15.75
N HIS A 39 0.00 -0.51 15.58
CA HIS A 39 -1.42 -0.21 15.69
C HIS A 39 -2.24 -1.02 14.69
N ARG A 40 -1.81 -1.13 13.43
CA ARG A 40 -2.53 -1.97 12.44
C ARG A 40 -2.57 -3.44 12.83
N ARG A 41 -1.53 -3.95 13.52
CA ARG A 41 -1.47 -5.34 14.00
C ARG A 41 -2.35 -5.58 15.23
N THR A 42 -2.45 -4.61 16.12
CA THR A 42 -3.09 -4.75 17.44
C THR A 42 -4.47 -4.12 17.53
N ALA A 43 -4.82 -3.25 16.59
CA ALA A 43 -6.11 -2.57 16.57
C ALA A 43 -7.23 -3.63 16.51
N PRO A 44 -8.22 -3.55 17.42
CA PRO A 44 -9.35 -4.44 17.38
C PRO A 44 -10.11 -4.21 16.06
N ARG A 45 -10.13 -5.25 15.23
CA ARG A 45 -10.86 -5.22 13.96
C ARG A 45 -12.35 -5.16 14.24
N SER A 46 -13.03 -4.24 13.58
CA SER A 46 -14.49 -4.19 13.64
C SER A 46 -15.08 -5.46 13.01
N ARG A 47 -16.28 -5.84 13.45
CA ARG A 47 -17.00 -6.98 12.88
C ARG A 47 -17.16 -6.86 11.35
N THR A 48 -17.34 -5.65 10.86
CA THR A 48 -17.49 -5.35 9.42
C THR A 48 -16.18 -5.57 8.65
N GLU A 49 -15.03 -5.24 9.23
CA GLU A 49 -13.72 -5.49 8.60
C GLU A 49 -13.41 -6.98 8.51
N LEU A 50 -13.72 -7.73 9.57
CA LEU A 50 -13.57 -9.19 9.57
C LEU A 50 -14.46 -9.85 8.51
N LEU A 51 -15.72 -9.40 8.40
CA LEU A 51 -16.64 -9.88 7.37
C LEU A 51 -16.16 -9.53 5.95
N ARG A 52 -15.54 -8.36 5.76
CA ARG A 52 -15.00 -7.97 4.45
C ARG A 52 -13.84 -8.89 4.04
N GLU A 53 -12.88 -9.11 4.93
CA GLU A 53 -11.74 -10.01 4.65
C GLU A 53 -12.21 -11.45 4.37
N ASP A 54 -13.20 -11.94 5.12
CA ASP A 54 -13.76 -13.28 4.90
C ASP A 54 -14.44 -13.38 3.52
N LEU A 55 -15.20 -12.36 3.11
CA LEU A 55 -15.81 -12.31 1.77
C LEU A 55 -14.76 -12.21 0.65
N GLU A 56 -13.69 -11.44 0.85
CA GLU A 56 -12.59 -11.32 -0.12
C GLU A 56 -11.86 -12.65 -0.27
N HIS A 57 -11.57 -13.33 0.85
CA HIS A 57 -10.97 -14.67 0.81
C HIS A 57 -11.87 -15.70 0.12
N GLN A 58 -13.19 -15.64 0.35
CA GLN A 58 -14.15 -16.51 -0.31
C GLN A 58 -14.25 -16.23 -1.81
N ALA A 59 -14.16 -14.96 -2.23
CA ALA A 59 -14.14 -14.58 -3.64
C ALA A 59 -12.88 -15.11 -4.34
N ASP A 60 -11.70 -14.92 -3.74
CA ASP A 60 -10.44 -15.45 -4.26
C ASP A 60 -10.48 -16.99 -4.38
N ALA A 61 -11.08 -17.67 -3.39
CA ALA A 61 -11.26 -19.11 -3.43
C ALA A 61 -12.23 -19.55 -4.53
N ALA A 62 -13.29 -18.76 -4.79
CA ALA A 62 -14.24 -19.03 -5.86
C ALA A 62 -13.62 -18.82 -7.26
N ASP A 63 -12.80 -17.78 -7.43
CA ASP A 63 -12.07 -17.52 -8.68
C ASP A 63 -11.00 -18.58 -8.96
N ALA A 64 -10.45 -19.20 -7.91
CA ALA A 64 -9.49 -20.30 -8.03
C ALA A 64 -10.15 -21.66 -8.38
N LEU A 65 -11.48 -21.78 -8.29
CA LEU A 65 -12.17 -23.00 -8.71
C LEU A 65 -12.17 -23.12 -10.24
N PRO A 66 -12.00 -24.33 -10.80
CA PRO A 66 -12.15 -24.54 -12.24
C PRO A 66 -13.52 -24.01 -12.67
N SER A 67 -13.53 -23.09 -13.63
CA SER A 67 -14.77 -22.51 -14.15
C SER A 67 -15.70 -23.62 -14.61
N ILE A 68 -16.76 -23.86 -13.83
CA ILE A 68 -17.88 -24.68 -14.27
C ILE A 68 -18.59 -23.81 -15.30
N MET A 69 -18.48 -24.18 -16.58
CA MET A 69 -19.24 -23.51 -17.63
C MET A 69 -20.71 -23.50 -17.21
N LEU A 70 -21.29 -22.31 -17.06
CA LEU A 70 -22.70 -22.19 -16.84
C LEU A 70 -23.41 -22.64 -18.12
N PRO A 71 -24.65 -23.15 -18.06
CA PRO A 71 -25.40 -23.54 -19.25
C PRO A 71 -25.48 -22.46 -20.34
N ALA A 72 -25.37 -21.17 -19.95
CA ALA A 72 -25.26 -20.04 -20.86
C ALA A 72 -23.91 -20.01 -21.62
N ASP A 73 -22.80 -20.28 -20.93
CA ASP A 73 -21.46 -20.32 -21.54
C ASP A 73 -21.32 -21.52 -22.50
N VAL A 74 -21.99 -22.64 -22.19
CA VAL A 74 -22.05 -23.83 -23.07
C VAL A 74 -22.82 -23.54 -24.36
N ALA A 75 -23.85 -22.70 -24.29
CA ALA A 75 -24.63 -22.31 -25.47
C ALA A 75 -23.80 -21.46 -26.43
N ASP A 76 -23.01 -20.50 -25.93
CA ASP A 76 -22.12 -19.64 -26.72
C ASP A 76 -20.89 -20.37 -27.27
N ALA A 77 -20.41 -21.40 -26.58
CA ALA A 77 -19.35 -22.28 -27.08
C ALA A 77 -19.86 -23.41 -28.01
N SER A 78 -21.16 -23.46 -28.28
CA SER A 78 -21.76 -24.54 -29.08
C SER A 78 -21.29 -24.47 -30.54
N PRO A 79 -20.73 -25.57 -31.10
CA PRO A 79 -20.25 -25.61 -32.49
C PRO A 79 -21.37 -25.51 -33.54
N HIS A 80 -22.64 -25.40 -33.11
CA HIS A 80 -23.81 -25.26 -33.96
C HIS A 80 -24.35 -23.83 -34.06
N LEU A 81 -23.69 -22.85 -33.44
CA LEU A 81 -24.07 -21.45 -33.62
C LEU A 81 -23.64 -20.93 -35.01
N PRO A 82 -24.52 -20.21 -35.72
CA PRO A 82 -24.15 -19.58 -36.98
C PRO A 82 -23.06 -18.53 -36.73
N PRO A 83 -22.07 -18.39 -37.65
CA PRO A 83 -20.98 -17.44 -37.47
C PRO A 83 -21.54 -16.00 -37.36
N PRO A 84 -20.91 -15.13 -36.56
CA PRO A 84 -21.37 -13.76 -36.39
C PRO A 84 -21.38 -13.05 -37.76
N ALA A 85 -22.53 -12.47 -38.10
CA ALA A 85 -22.68 -11.67 -39.31
C ALA A 85 -21.73 -10.46 -39.23
N ARG A 86 -20.92 -10.28 -40.29
CA ARG A 86 -20.00 -9.16 -40.46
C ARG A 86 -20.72 -7.83 -40.56
#